data_AF-A0A537CG07-F1
#
_entry.id   AF-A0A537CG07-F1
#
_cell.length_a   1.000
_cell.length_b   1.000
_cell.length_c   1.000
_cell.angle_alpha   90.00
_cell.angle_beta   90.00
_cell.angle_gamma   90.00
#
_symmetry.space_group_name_H-M   'P 1'
#
loop_
_entity.id
_entity.type
_entity.pdbx_description
1 polymer ?
#
loop_
_entity_poly.entity_id
_entity_poly.type
_entity_poly.pdbx_seq_one_letter_code
_entity_poly.pdbx_strand_id
1 'polypeptide(L)' 'KLADKVKKGGVGVWGQVPMPPNAQIPDADIKNLVAWILSLKK' A
#
# COMPACT_ATOMS: atom_id res chain seq x y z
N LYS A 1 5.78 -3.90 5.96
CA LYS A 1 6.33 -2.57 5.57
C LYS A 1 5.54 -1.89 4.45
N LEU A 2 5.29 -2.52 3.28
CA LEU A 2 4.43 -1.92 2.22
C LEU A 2 2.93 -2.03 2.51
N ALA A 3 2.44 -3.21 2.90
CA ALA A 3 1.04 -3.40 3.32
C ALA A 3 0.62 -2.44 4.44
N ASP A 4 1.49 -2.23 5.43
CA ASP A 4 1.24 -1.28 6.53
C ASP A 4 1.13 0.17 6.03
N LYS A 5 1.91 0.55 5.01
CA LYS A 5 1.85 1.88 4.39
C LYS A 5 0.57 2.05 3.58
N VAL A 6 0.11 1.00 2.89
CA VAL A 6 -1.17 1.02 2.17
C VAL A 6 -2.33 1.15 3.15
N LYS A 7 -2.29 0.42 4.27
CA LYS A 7 -3.34 0.47 5.31
C LYS A 7 -3.37 1.81 6.06
N LYS A 8 -2.21 2.26 6.55
CA LYS A 8 -2.10 3.45 7.42
C LYS A 8 -1.90 4.76 6.66
N GLY A 9 -1.70 4.69 5.34
CA GLY A 9 -1.25 5.83 4.56
C GLY A 9 0.22 6.17 4.79
N GLY A 10 0.72 7.14 4.04
CA GLY A 10 2.10 7.58 4.15
C GLY A 10 2.45 8.71 3.19
N VAL A 11 3.46 9.49 3.56
CA VAL A 11 3.98 10.63 2.78
C VAL A 11 5.49 10.50 2.61
N GLY A 12 6.04 11.09 1.56
CA GLY A 12 7.49 11.25 1.38
C GLY A 12 8.19 10.17 0.57
N VAL A 13 7.57 9.00 0.34
CA VAL A 13 8.19 7.91 -0.45
C VAL A 13 8.19 8.22 -1.95
N TRP A 14 7.09 8.80 -2.45
CA TRP A 14 6.89 9.10 -3.88
C TRP A 14 6.68 10.59 -4.15
N GLY A 15 6.91 11.43 -3.13
CA GLY A 15 6.64 12.86 -3.18
C GLY A 15 5.99 13.37 -1.90
N GLN A 16 5.69 14.67 -1.90
CA GLN A 16 5.09 15.38 -0.77
C GLN A 16 3.58 15.13 -0.62
N VAL A 17 2.94 14.49 -1.59
CA VAL A 17 1.51 14.17 -1.55
C VAL A 17 1.29 12.97 -0.62
N PRO A 18 0.52 13.11 0.48
CA PRO A 18 0.24 12.00 1.38
C PRO A 18 -0.78 11.04 0.75
N MET A 19 -0.50 9.75 0.82
CA MET A 19 -1.47 8.70 0.52
C MET A 19 -2.43 8.53 1.72
N PRO A 20 -3.76 8.65 1.53
CA PRO A 20 -4.74 8.44 2.60
C PRO A 20 -4.73 6.99 3.13
N PRO A 21 -5.14 6.75 4.40
CA PRO A 21 -5.27 5.40 4.95
C PRO A 21 -6.39 4.61 4.27
N ASN A 22 -6.11 3.38 3.85
CA ASN A 22 -7.11 2.45 3.30
C ASN A 22 -7.60 1.48 4.39
N ALA A 23 -8.28 2.01 5.41
CA ALA A 23 -8.69 1.24 6.60
C ALA A 23 -9.88 0.29 6.38
N GLN A 24 -10.63 0.48 5.30
CA GLN A 24 -11.80 -0.34 4.97
C GLN A 24 -11.43 -1.66 4.29
N ILE A 25 -10.19 -1.81 3.83
CA ILE A 25 -9.74 -3.01 3.12
C ILE A 25 -9.17 -4.00 4.14
N PRO A 26 -9.64 -5.27 4.15
CA PRO A 26 -9.08 -6.31 5.00
C PRO A 26 -7.59 -6.53 4.76
N ASP A 27 -6.85 -6.92 5.81
CA ASP A 27 -5.40 -7.14 5.71
C ASP A 27 -5.01 -8.23 4.72
N ALA A 28 -5.88 -9.21 4.50
CA ALA A 28 -5.68 -10.27 3.52
C ALA A 28 -5.65 -9.70 2.09
N ASP A 29 -6.58 -8.81 1.77
CA ASP A 29 -6.70 -8.21 0.43
C ASP A 29 -5.57 -7.22 0.16
N ILE A 30 -5.16 -6.45 1.18
CA ILE A 30 -3.98 -5.57 1.06
C ILE A 30 -2.72 -6.39 0.75
N LYS A 31 -2.54 -7.54 1.40
CA LYS A 31 -1.39 -8.42 1.13
C LYS A 31 -1.44 -8.96 -0.30
N ASN A 32 -2.61 -9.39 -0.76
CA ASN A 32 -2.80 -9.88 -2.13
C ASN A 32 -2.50 -8.79 -3.17
N LEU A 33 -2.99 -7.57 -2.96
CA LEU A 33 -2.74 -6.44 -3.84
C LEU A 33 -1.25 -6.08 -3.90
N VAL A 34 -0.58 -6.01 -2.74
CA VAL A 34 0.86 -5.73 -2.68
C VAL A 34 1.66 -6.85 -3.36
N ALA A 35 1.29 -8.12 -3.15
CA ALA A 35 1.94 -9.25 -3.82
C ALA A 35 1.77 -9.18 -5.34
N TRP A 36 0.57 -8.85 -5.82
CA TRP A 36 0.32 -8.63 -7.25
C TRP A 36 1.19 -7.50 -7.79
N ILE A 37 1.22 -6.32 -7.15
CA ILE A 37 2.06 -5.18 -7.57
C ILE A 37 3.54 -5.58 -7.64
N LEU A 38 4.06 -6.32 -6.65
CA LEU A 38 5.45 -6.77 -6.65
C LEU A 38 5.74 -7.80 -7.74
N SER A 39 4.73 -8.53 -8.20
CA SER A 39 4.85 -9.50 -9.31
C SER A 39 4.89 -8.82 -10.69
N LEU A 40 4.49 -7.55 -10.80
CA LEU A 40 4.48 -6.78 -12.06
C LEU A 40 5.88 -6.36 -12.56
N LYS A 41 6.95 -7.04 -12.11
CA LYS A 41 8.30 -6.82 -12.64
C LYS A 41 8.31 -7.14 -14.14
N LYS A 42 8.63 -6.14 -14.96
CA LYS A 42 9.17 -6.35 -16.31
C LYS A 42 10.60 -6.87 -16.23
#